data_AF-A0A6H9HR51-F1
#
_entry.id   AF-A0A6H9HR51-F1
#
_cell.length_a   1.000
_cell.length_b   1.000
_cell.length_c   1.000
_cell.angle_alpha   90.00
_cell.angle_beta   90.00
_cell.angle_gamma   90.00
#
_symmetry.space_group_name_H-M   'P 1'
#
loop_
_entity.id
_entity.type
_entity.pdbx_description
1 polymer ?
#
loop_
_entity_poly.entity_id
_entity_poly.type
_entity_poly.pdbx_seq_one_letter_code
_entity_poly.pdbx_strand_id
1 'polypeptide(L)' 'MYSLLETAKLNGVNPQEWLADVLDRIGKGHPINRIDELLPWRWQASQV' A
#
# COMPACT_ATOMS: atom_id res chain seq x y z
N MET A 1 -8.96 -15.64 6.96
CA MET A 1 -8.76 -14.94 5.67
C MET A 1 -8.79 -13.46 5.98
N TYR A 2 -7.62 -12.84 6.21
CA TYR A 2 -7.54 -11.42 6.57
C TYR A 2 -7.24 -10.61 5.32
N SER A 3 -8.05 -9.60 5.03
CA SER A 3 -7.84 -8.75 3.86
C SER A 3 -6.63 -7.83 4.07
N LEU A 4 -5.94 -7.45 3.01
CA LEU A 4 -4.86 -6.44 3.09
C LEU A 4 -5.36 -5.12 3.71
N LEU A 5 -6.64 -4.80 3.51
CA LEU A 5 -7.31 -3.66 4.14
C LEU A 5 -7.44 -3.79 5.66
N GLU A 6 -7.72 -4.98 6.18
CA GLU A 6 -7.71 -5.22 7.63
C GLU A 6 -6.29 -5.13 8.17
N THR A 7 -5.31 -5.63 7.42
CA THR A 7 -3.89 -5.53 7.81
C THR A 7 -3.43 -4.07 7.85
N ALA A 8 -3.86 -3.23 6.90
CA ALA A 8 -3.61 -1.79 6.92
C ALA A 8 -4.18 -1.13 8.19
N LYS A 9 -5.45 -1.41 8.52
CA LYS A 9 -6.07 -0.92 9.75
C LYS A 9 -5.32 -1.34 11.01
N LEU A 10 -4.89 -2.60 11.09
CA LEU A 10 -4.12 -3.13 12.21
C LEU A 10 -2.73 -2.48 12.36
N ASN A 11 -2.16 -1.99 11.26
CA ASN A 11 -0.88 -1.26 11.26
C ASN A 11 -1.07 0.26 11.46
N GLY A 12 -2.28 0.73 11.78
CA GLY A 12 -2.57 2.16 11.94
C GLY A 12 -2.54 2.95 10.62
N VAL A 13 -2.57 2.25 9.49
CA VAL A 13 -2.57 2.84 8.15
C VAL A 13 -4.01 2.99 7.66
N ASN A 14 -4.32 4.16 7.12
CA ASN A 14 -5.61 4.39 6.48
C ASN A 14 -5.72 3.50 5.23
N PRO A 15 -6.64 2.51 5.20
CA PRO A 15 -6.71 1.53 4.12
C PRO A 15 -7.08 2.16 2.77
N GLN A 16 -7.83 3.27 2.79
CA GLN A 16 -8.22 3.99 1.58
C GLN A 16 -7.04 4.75 0.97
N GLU A 17 -6.29 5.50 1.79
CA GLU A 17 -5.08 6.23 1.35
C GLU A 17 -4.02 5.27 0.82
N TRP A 18 -3.79 4.18 1.56
CA TRP A 18 -2.87 3.12 1.16
C TRP A 18 -3.28 2.50 -0.18
N LEU A 19 -4.55 2.10 -0.33
CA LEU A 19 -5.01 1.47 -1.56
C LEU A 19 -4.91 2.43 -2.76
N ALA A 20 -5.27 3.70 -2.59
CA ALA A 20 -5.18 4.70 -3.65
C ALA A 20 -3.72 4.90 -4.11
N ASP A 21 -2.79 5.06 -3.18
CA ASP A 21 -1.36 5.26 -3.47
C ASP A 21 -0.73 3.99 -4.08
N VAL A 22 -1.10 2.80 -3.62
CA VAL A 22 -0.64 1.53 -4.20
C VAL A 22 -1.12 1.36 -5.64
N LEU A 23 -2.40 1.65 -5.92
CA LEU A 23 -2.95 1.58 -7.27
C LEU A 23 -2.30 2.60 -8.21
N ASP A 24 -2.09 3.83 -7.74
CA ASP A 24 -1.40 4.88 -8.50
C ASP A 24 0.05 4.48 -8.85
N ARG A 25 0.82 3.96 -7.89
CA ARG A 25 2.19 3.47 -8.13
C ARG A 25 2.24 2.31 -9.12
N ILE A 26 1.33 1.35 -9.00
CA ILE A 26 1.22 0.24 -9.95
C ILE A 26 0.92 0.79 -11.35
N GLY A 27 0.00 1.75 -11.47
CA GLY A 27 -0.31 2.44 -12.73
C GLY A 27 0.87 3.21 -13.32
N LYS A 28 1.73 3.78 -12.47
CA LYS A 28 2.97 4.49 -12.86
C LYS A 28 4.14 3.56 -13.23
N GLY A 29 3.95 2.25 -13.16
CA GLY A 29 4.97 1.27 -13.56
C GLY A 29 5.86 0.81 -12.41
N HIS A 30 5.36 0.79 -11.17
CA HIS A 30 6.09 0.21 -10.04
C HIS A 30 6.53 -1.23 -10.34
N PRO A 31 7.82 -1.58 -10.14
CA PRO A 31 8.32 -2.90 -10.48
C PRO A 31 7.68 -3.99 -9.62
N ILE A 32 7.21 -5.05 -10.27
CA ILE A 32 6.54 -6.18 -9.59
C ILE A 32 7.45 -6.92 -8.59
N ASN A 33 8.76 -6.81 -8.74
CA ASN A 33 9.74 -7.37 -7.79
C ASN A 33 9.91 -6.52 -6.52
N ARG A 34 9.12 -5.45 -6.35
CA ARG A 34 9.15 -4.52 -5.21
C ARG A 34 7.77 -4.31 -4.59
N ILE A 35 6.84 -5.24 -4.79
CA ILE A 35 5.50 -5.16 -4.19
C ILE A 35 5.56 -5.15 -2.66
N ASP A 36 6.59 -5.74 -2.06
CA ASP A 36 6.83 -5.67 -0.61
C ASP A 36 6.91 -4.25 -0.05
N GLU A 37 7.34 -3.28 -0.85
CA GLU A 37 7.40 -1.86 -0.46
C GLU A 37 6.01 -1.20 -0.43
N LEU A 38 5.04 -1.81 -1.13
CA LEU A 38 3.65 -1.40 -1.18
C LEU A 38 2.80 -2.07 -0.10
N LEU A 39 3.35 -3.01 0.68
CA LEU A 39 2.62 -3.66 1.76
C LEU A 39 2.36 -2.66 2.89
N PRO A 40 1.19 -2.73 3.57
CA PRO A 40 0.76 -1.67 4.46
C PRO A 40 1.71 -1.40 5.64
N TRP A 41 2.54 -2.37 6.05
CA TRP A 41 3.54 -2.19 7.10
C TRP A 41 4.88 -1.62 6.60
N ARG A 42 5.14 -1.64 5.29
CA ARG A 42 6.33 -1.00 4.66
C ARG A 42 5.98 0.23 3.83
N TRP A 43 4.69 0.49 3.67
CA TRP A 43 4.16 1.59 2.90
C TRP A 43 4.64 2.92 3.47
N GLN A 44 5.42 3.63 2.66
CA GLN A 44 5.80 5.01 2.92
C GLN A 44 4.89 5.87 2.07
N ALA A 45 3.95 6.59 2.71
CA ALA A 45 3.10 7.54 1.99
C ALA A 45 3.99 8.45 1.15
N SER A 46 3.84 8.40 -0.17
CA SER A 46 4.58 9.30 -1.04
C SER A 46 3.92 10.66 -0.84
N GLN A 47 4.48 11.46 0.05
CA GLN A 47 4.14 12.87 0.18
C GLN A 47 4.49 13.53 -1.16
N VAL A 48 3.50 13.63 -2.04
CA VAL A 48 3.48 14.55 -3.17
C VAL A 48 2.87 15.87 -2.73
#